data_AF-A0A964DDC5-F1
#
_entry.id   AF-A0A964DDC5-F1
#
_cell.length_a   1.000
_cell.length_b   1.000
_cell.length_c   1.000
_cell.angle_alpha   90.00
_cell.angle_beta   90.00
_cell.angle_gamma   90.00
#
_symmetry.space_group_name_H-M   'P 1'
#
loop_
_entity.id
_entity.type
_entity.pdbx_description
1 polymer ?
#
loop_
_entity_poly.entity_id
_entity_poly.type
_entity_poly.pdbx_seq_one_letter_code
_entity_poly.pdbx_strand_id
1 'polypeptide(L)'
;MNWIKRLFGEKQQSVSDIGFNETEGWLEEISRSISEKVGSEADALYPDIEHALTKIKKHTGILKEAIPEGRFHLKMIKIAESNRDNMVKQVSMLIENINVPPYTDVRTIQDFHDKAMQTLNVCLDNMLKSYQYTKLVFAEESKLVIADVNALGRYLNELIDPVTQNKKILDALGNARNTIKMIRKLYSDIEKEKKTVNEKEDETGSLKKELEKTKENLDRIRNSPDWIKFQDHNKELSVLENKLKEQEDDICGLILPLNKALTRLKQLSESGRHTLSPEIKECLSFCFTDPKCVDSGFFVELRKIVESGALSLPSDRKDKILDQIGFVESSFEDYKKRYQTLMQDIEKKKIEISGMNIAADEEYLNKRSVSFQNKLAVMEKELDLSKKHLAAFDLELDQKKKELQQMVSILDEKMTIRFNS
;
A
#
# COMPACT_ATOMS: atom_id res chain seq x y z
N MET A 1 -10.30 48.89 21.69
CA MET A 1 -9.47 49.81 22.51
C MET A 1 -9.45 49.50 24.02
N ASN A 2 -9.83 48.30 24.50
CA ASN A 2 -9.78 47.96 25.94
C ASN A 2 -8.67 46.97 26.34
N TRP A 3 -7.75 46.61 25.44
CA TRP A 3 -6.74 45.58 25.71
C TRP A 3 -5.49 46.12 26.45
N ILE A 4 -5.15 47.40 26.27
CA ILE A 4 -3.98 48.04 26.90
C ILE A 4 -4.14 48.18 28.43
N LYS A 5 -5.36 48.19 28.95
CA LYS A 5 -5.62 48.26 30.40
C LYS A 5 -5.36 46.96 31.17
N ARG A 6 -5.02 45.85 30.49
CA ARG A 6 -4.69 44.57 31.16
C ARG A 6 -3.21 44.34 31.45
N LEU A 7 -2.32 45.23 30.98
CA LEU A 7 -0.87 45.10 31.21
C LEU A 7 -0.41 45.63 32.58
N PHE A 8 -1.24 46.39 33.30
CA PHE A 8 -0.89 46.95 34.62
C PHE A 8 -2.04 46.87 35.63
N GLY A 9 -2.22 45.68 36.21
CA GLY A 9 -2.80 45.47 37.55
C GLY A 9 -4.32 45.51 37.71
N GLU A 10 -4.97 44.33 37.78
CA GLU A 10 -5.75 43.87 38.95
C GLU A 10 -6.23 42.42 38.76
N LYS A 11 -6.22 41.64 39.86
CA LYS A 11 -6.44 40.19 39.91
C LYS A 11 -7.90 39.80 39.65
N GLN A 12 -8.14 39.15 38.52
CA GLN A 12 -9.12 38.06 38.39
C GLN A 12 -8.54 37.02 37.42
N GLN A 13 -8.30 35.80 37.93
CA GLN A 13 -7.72 34.67 37.21
C GLN A 13 -8.69 34.17 36.13
N SER A 14 -8.60 34.68 34.90
CA SER A 14 -9.17 34.01 33.73
C SER A 14 -8.05 33.34 32.95
N VAL A 15 -8.16 32.03 32.72
CA VAL A 15 -7.37 31.32 31.69
C VAL A 15 -7.60 32.06 30.38
N SER A 16 -6.52 32.40 29.67
CA SER A 16 -6.63 33.02 28.35
C SER A 16 -6.71 31.89 27.33
N ASP A 17 -7.79 31.86 26.56
CA ASP A 17 -8.01 30.86 25.52
C ASP A 17 -7.88 31.49 24.13
N ILE A 18 -7.20 30.81 23.20
CA ILE A 18 -7.07 31.21 21.80
C ILE A 18 -7.66 30.13 20.89
N GLY A 19 -8.34 30.52 19.81
CA GLY A 19 -8.73 29.56 18.78
C GLY A 19 -7.51 29.03 18.03
N PHE A 20 -7.55 27.77 17.58
CA PHE A 20 -6.48 27.19 16.76
C PHE A 20 -6.17 28.04 15.51
N ASN A 21 -7.22 28.60 14.88
CA ASN A 21 -7.06 29.48 13.71
C ASN A 21 -6.38 30.82 14.04
N GLU A 22 -6.49 31.28 15.29
CA GLU A 22 -5.91 32.53 15.78
C GLU A 22 -4.49 32.32 16.32
N THR A 23 -4.10 31.07 16.57
CA THR A 23 -2.82 30.72 17.21
C THR A 23 -1.63 31.23 16.41
N GLU A 24 -1.70 31.21 15.08
CA GLU A 24 -0.61 31.72 14.24
C GLU A 24 -0.39 33.23 14.40
N GLY A 25 -1.47 34.01 14.50
CA GLY A 25 -1.38 35.45 14.77
C GLY A 25 -0.82 35.75 16.16
N TRP A 26 -1.25 34.98 17.16
CA TRP A 26 -0.72 35.08 18.52
C TRP A 26 0.79 34.75 18.61
N LEU A 27 1.23 33.69 17.93
CA LEU A 27 2.66 33.35 17.84
C LEU A 27 3.46 34.46 17.15
N GLU A 28 2.88 35.15 16.17
CA GLU A 28 3.53 36.27 15.49
C GLU A 28 3.74 37.48 16.42
N GLU A 29 2.78 37.77 17.29
CA GLU A 29 2.91 38.83 18.30
C GLU A 29 4.03 38.53 19.30
N ILE A 30 4.11 37.28 19.78
CA ILE A 30 5.20 36.85 20.67
C ILE A 30 6.53 36.89 19.93
N SER A 31 6.59 36.33 18.72
CA SER A 31 7.80 36.34 17.88
C SER A 31 8.34 37.75 17.70
N ARG A 32 7.46 38.72 17.44
CA ARG A 32 7.83 40.13 17.29
C ARG A 32 8.37 40.71 18.59
N SER A 33 7.65 40.54 19.70
CA SER A 33 8.06 41.06 21.01
C SER A 33 9.43 40.53 21.46
N ILE A 34 9.68 39.23 21.28
CA ILE A 34 10.96 38.61 21.62
C ILE A 34 12.06 39.09 20.69
N SER A 35 11.78 39.21 19.39
CA SER A 35 12.78 39.68 18.41
C SER A 35 13.14 41.15 18.64
N GLU A 36 12.17 42.00 18.97
CA GLU A 36 12.41 43.40 19.33
C GLU A 36 13.26 43.50 20.61
N LYS A 37 12.95 42.70 21.64
CA LYS A 37 13.71 42.67 22.88
C LYS A 37 15.17 42.27 22.62
N VAL A 38 15.39 41.10 22.00
CA VAL A 38 16.72 40.57 21.68
C VAL A 38 17.48 41.54 20.77
N GLY A 39 16.81 42.10 19.77
CA GLY A 39 17.41 43.07 18.85
C GLY A 39 17.84 44.35 19.55
N SER A 40 17.03 44.88 20.48
CA SER A 40 17.39 46.09 21.24
C SER A 40 18.58 45.88 22.19
N GLU A 41 18.66 44.71 22.83
CA GLU A 41 19.76 44.35 23.72
C GLU A 41 21.07 44.19 22.92
N ALA A 42 21.00 43.62 21.71
CA ALA A 42 22.13 43.52 20.79
C ALA A 42 22.56 44.88 20.20
N ASP A 43 21.60 45.71 19.78
CA ASP A 43 21.85 47.06 19.23
C ASP A 43 22.63 47.93 20.22
N ALA A 44 22.33 47.80 21.52
CA ALA A 44 23.03 48.53 22.58
C ALA A 44 24.52 48.13 22.70
N LEU A 45 24.91 46.91 22.32
CA LEU A 45 26.28 46.40 22.41
C LEU A 45 27.12 46.69 21.16
N TYR A 46 26.50 46.95 20.01
CA TYR A 46 27.20 47.24 18.76
C TYR A 46 28.16 48.44 18.87
N PRO A 47 27.78 49.59 19.46
CA PRO A 47 28.71 50.70 19.68
C PRO A 47 29.92 50.34 20.55
N ASP A 48 29.73 49.49 21.57
CA ASP A 48 30.84 49.05 22.44
C ASP A 48 31.82 48.13 21.70
N ILE A 49 31.32 47.28 20.81
CA ILE A 49 32.13 46.45 19.91
C ILE A 49 32.92 47.34 18.94
N GLU A 50 32.28 48.32 18.29
CA GLU A 50 32.96 49.27 17.39
C GLU A 50 34.03 50.11 18.12
N HIS A 51 33.72 50.55 19.34
CA HIS A 51 34.66 51.28 20.18
C HIS A 51 35.85 50.40 20.59
N ALA A 52 35.60 49.14 20.94
CA ALA A 52 36.66 48.17 21.23
C ALA A 52 37.58 47.99 20.01
N LEU A 53 37.02 47.78 18.81
CA LEU A 53 37.79 47.70 17.56
C LEU A 53 38.62 48.96 17.30
N THR A 54 38.07 50.14 17.59
CA THR A 54 38.78 51.42 17.45
C THR A 54 39.94 51.54 18.44
N LYS A 55 39.74 51.13 19.70
CA LYS A 55 40.82 51.08 20.73
C LYS A 55 41.92 50.11 20.32
N ILE A 56 41.56 48.90 19.89
CA ILE A 56 42.50 47.89 19.39
C ILE A 56 43.33 48.49 18.25
N LYS A 57 42.68 49.15 17.27
CA LYS A 57 43.37 49.80 16.14
C LYS A 57 44.36 50.86 16.62
N LYS A 58 43.96 51.71 17.55
CA LYS A 58 44.81 52.76 18.14
C LYS A 58 46.02 52.17 18.86
N HIS A 59 45.81 51.26 19.82
CA HIS A 59 46.91 50.70 20.60
C HIS A 59 47.82 49.78 19.79
N THR A 60 47.30 49.14 18.74
CA THR A 60 48.13 48.40 17.77
C THR A 60 49.04 49.34 16.99
N GLY A 61 48.55 50.53 16.61
CA GLY A 61 49.37 51.58 16.02
C GLY A 61 50.47 52.07 16.95
N ILE A 62 50.17 52.26 18.24
CA ILE A 62 51.18 52.63 19.26
C ILE A 62 52.24 51.52 19.39
N LEU A 63 51.81 50.26 19.52
CA LEU A 63 52.72 49.12 19.62
C LEU A 63 53.64 49.04 18.40
N LYS A 64 53.13 49.28 17.19
CA LYS A 64 53.92 49.23 15.95
C LYS A 64 55.09 50.23 15.94
N GLU A 65 54.86 51.44 16.43
CA GLU A 65 55.84 52.54 16.44
C GLU A 65 56.69 52.58 17.72
N ALA A 66 56.46 51.66 18.67
CA ALA A 66 57.14 51.63 19.95
C ALA A 66 58.65 51.34 19.79
N ILE A 67 59.46 52.02 20.62
CA ILE A 67 60.92 51.90 20.67
C ILE A 67 61.31 51.28 22.02
N PRO A 68 62.31 50.38 22.09
CA PRO A 68 62.74 49.78 23.36
C PRO A 68 63.17 50.82 24.41
N GLU A 69 62.52 50.82 25.57
CA GLU A 69 62.89 51.66 26.71
C GLU A 69 63.74 50.87 27.72
N GLY A 70 65.04 51.11 27.74
CA GLY A 70 65.97 50.50 28.70
C GLY A 70 67.16 49.79 28.07
N ARG A 71 67.96 49.13 28.91
CA ARG A 71 69.19 48.43 28.48
C ARG A 71 68.90 46.94 28.26
N PHE A 72 68.55 46.57 27.02
CA PHE A 72 68.35 45.19 26.61
C PHE A 72 69.50 44.67 25.74
N HIS A 73 69.70 43.35 25.74
CA HIS A 73 70.63 42.71 24.81
C HIS A 73 70.08 42.78 23.38
N LEU A 74 70.92 43.13 22.38
CA LEU A 74 70.49 43.32 20.98
C LEU A 74 69.70 42.14 20.39
N LYS A 75 70.08 40.90 20.73
CA LYS A 75 69.36 39.68 20.31
C LYS A 75 67.91 39.65 20.83
N MET A 76 67.68 40.14 22.05
CA MET A 76 66.36 40.17 22.68
C MET A 76 65.46 41.21 22.01
N ILE A 77 66.01 42.39 21.68
CA ILE A 77 65.32 43.44 20.92
C ILE A 77 64.86 42.88 19.57
N LYS A 78 65.75 42.26 18.79
CA LYS A 78 65.39 41.68 17.48
C LYS A 78 64.27 40.64 17.55
N ILE A 79 64.31 39.77 18.57
CA ILE A 79 63.27 38.76 18.78
C ILE A 79 61.93 39.44 19.13
N ALA A 80 61.95 40.45 20.01
CA ALA A 80 60.76 41.19 20.38
C ALA A 80 60.16 41.99 19.21
N GLU A 81 60.98 42.64 18.39
CA GLU A 81 60.55 43.37 17.19
C GLU A 81 59.88 42.46 16.15
N SER A 82 60.48 41.30 15.85
CA SER A 82 59.86 40.34 14.93
C SER A 82 58.51 39.81 15.44
N ASN A 83 58.40 39.57 16.74
CA ASN A 83 57.14 39.13 17.35
C ASN A 83 56.12 40.26 17.47
N ARG A 84 56.56 41.51 17.69
CA ARG A 84 55.72 42.71 17.64
C ARG A 84 55.08 42.85 16.26
N ASP A 85 55.87 42.73 15.20
CA ASP A 85 55.36 42.86 13.83
C ASP A 85 54.35 41.76 13.48
N ASN A 86 54.58 40.53 13.94
CA ASN A 86 53.58 39.46 13.82
C ASN A 86 52.31 39.79 14.61
N MET A 87 52.42 40.24 15.86
CA MET A 87 51.28 40.62 16.70
C MET A 87 50.46 41.73 16.04
N VAL A 88 51.11 42.78 15.51
CA VAL A 88 50.48 43.85 14.74
C VAL A 88 49.73 43.29 13.54
N LYS A 89 50.37 42.39 12.76
CA LYS A 89 49.74 41.76 11.59
C LYS A 89 48.48 40.97 11.97
N GLN A 90 48.54 40.15 13.02
CA GLN A 90 47.38 39.35 13.45
C GLN A 90 46.22 40.25 13.89
N VAL A 91 46.51 41.29 14.66
CA VAL A 91 45.48 42.22 15.15
C VAL A 91 44.91 43.10 14.02
N SER A 92 45.71 43.49 13.03
CA SER A 92 45.19 44.16 11.83
C SER A 92 44.20 43.28 11.06
N MET A 93 44.51 41.99 10.87
CA MET A 93 43.58 41.06 10.23
C MET A 93 42.29 40.85 11.04
N LEU A 94 42.37 40.86 12.38
CA LEU A 94 41.19 40.81 13.24
C LEU A 94 40.24 41.99 12.96
N ILE A 95 40.79 43.21 12.95
CA ILE A 95 40.01 44.44 12.73
C ILE A 95 39.37 44.45 11.34
N GLU A 96 40.09 44.03 10.31
CA GLU A 96 39.60 44.01 8.92
C GLU A 96 38.43 43.03 8.71
N ASN A 97 38.40 41.94 9.47
CA ASN A 97 37.43 40.86 9.29
C ASN A 97 36.20 40.95 10.20
N ILE A 98 36.19 41.82 11.21
CA ILE A 98 35.02 42.04 12.07
C ILE A 98 34.30 43.32 11.64
N ASN A 99 33.15 43.15 11.01
CA ASN A 99 32.27 44.24 10.60
C ASN A 99 30.91 44.09 11.29
N VAL A 100 30.51 45.10 12.05
CA VAL A 100 29.22 45.11 12.75
C VAL A 100 28.10 45.22 11.71
N PRO A 101 27.09 44.33 11.74
CA PRO A 101 26.01 44.34 10.76
C PRO A 101 25.01 45.48 11.04
N PRO A 102 24.30 45.97 10.01
CA PRO A 102 23.28 47.02 10.17
C PRO A 102 21.93 46.50 10.70
N TYR A 103 21.77 45.19 10.85
CA TYR A 103 20.53 44.55 11.28
C TYR A 103 20.73 43.79 12.61
N THR A 104 19.66 43.71 13.39
CA THR A 104 19.65 43.13 14.75
C THR A 104 18.60 42.03 14.90
N ASP A 105 18.19 41.39 13.81
CA ASP A 105 17.38 40.18 13.92
C ASP A 105 18.21 39.03 14.50
N VAL A 106 17.53 38.09 15.17
CA VAL A 106 18.15 36.98 15.92
C VAL A 106 19.18 36.21 15.09
N ARG A 107 18.89 35.97 13.81
CA ARG A 107 19.77 35.21 12.93
C ARG A 107 21.01 36.02 12.58
N THR A 108 20.85 37.30 12.26
CA THR A 108 21.99 38.19 11.99
C THR A 108 22.92 38.29 13.20
N ILE A 109 22.37 38.39 14.42
CA ILE A 109 23.16 38.42 15.66
C ILE A 109 23.99 37.13 15.82
N GLN A 110 23.36 35.96 15.65
CA GLN A 110 24.05 34.66 15.73
C GLN A 110 25.15 34.53 14.68
N ASP A 111 24.83 34.84 13.41
CA ASP A 111 25.77 34.73 12.30
C ASP A 111 26.97 35.67 12.47
N PHE A 112 26.74 36.88 13.01
CA PHE A 112 27.81 37.83 13.31
C PHE A 112 28.67 37.37 14.49
N HIS A 113 28.05 36.96 15.61
CA HIS A 113 28.74 36.43 16.77
C HIS A 113 29.68 35.29 16.40
N ASP A 114 29.19 34.28 15.68
CA ASP A 114 29.95 33.08 15.35
C ASP A 114 31.18 33.40 14.49
N LYS A 115 31.01 34.26 13.48
CA LYS A 115 32.11 34.72 12.61
C LYS A 115 33.12 35.59 13.37
N ALA A 116 32.64 36.50 14.20
CA ALA A 116 33.49 37.40 14.97
C ALA A 116 34.30 36.63 16.02
N MET A 117 33.68 35.70 16.73
CA MET A 117 34.36 34.81 17.69
C MET A 117 35.37 33.89 17.01
N GLN A 118 35.04 33.33 15.84
CA GLN A 118 36.01 32.56 15.06
C GLN A 118 37.24 33.40 14.70
N THR A 119 37.02 34.63 14.20
CA THR A 119 38.09 35.55 13.82
C THR A 119 38.94 35.94 15.04
N LEU A 120 38.30 36.21 16.18
CA LEU A 120 38.96 36.52 17.44
C LEU A 120 39.85 35.36 17.92
N ASN A 121 39.33 34.13 17.91
CA ASN A 121 40.07 32.95 18.34
C ASN A 121 41.31 32.72 17.47
N VAL A 122 41.17 32.83 16.14
CA VAL A 122 42.31 32.72 15.21
C VAL A 122 43.36 33.80 15.49
N CYS A 123 42.94 35.04 15.77
CA CYS A 123 43.87 36.11 16.16
C CYS A 123 44.61 35.76 17.45
N LEU A 124 43.89 35.36 18.50
CA LEU A 124 44.45 35.01 19.81
C LEU A 124 45.47 33.86 19.70
N ASP A 125 45.12 32.79 18.99
CA ASP A 125 46.00 31.62 18.80
C ASP A 125 47.31 31.99 18.10
N ASN A 126 47.24 32.85 17.08
CA ASN A 126 48.40 33.25 16.29
C ASN A 126 49.24 34.36 16.95
N MET A 127 48.66 35.17 17.85
CA MET A 127 49.37 36.28 18.50
C MET A 127 49.93 35.92 19.88
N LEU A 128 49.36 34.95 20.60
CA LEU A 128 49.67 34.72 22.02
C LEU A 128 51.13 34.33 22.25
N LYS A 129 51.71 33.52 21.37
CA LYS A 129 53.15 33.19 21.41
C LYS A 129 54.00 34.43 21.16
N SER A 130 53.61 35.28 20.21
CA SER A 130 54.33 36.52 19.93
C SER A 130 54.24 37.50 21.09
N TYR A 131 53.08 37.62 21.73
CA TYR A 131 52.90 38.43 22.92
C TYR A 131 53.90 38.07 24.04
N GLN A 132 54.20 36.78 24.26
CA GLN A 132 55.17 36.37 25.29
C GLN A 132 56.58 36.96 25.09
N TYR A 133 56.99 37.18 23.84
CA TYR A 133 58.28 37.77 23.52
C TYR A 133 58.20 39.30 23.45
N THR A 134 57.13 39.83 22.86
CA THR A 134 56.91 41.28 22.73
C THR A 134 56.83 41.95 24.10
N LYS A 135 56.15 41.34 25.07
CA LYS A 135 55.95 41.91 26.42
C LYS A 135 57.24 42.10 27.23
N LEU A 136 58.35 41.47 26.83
CA LEU A 136 59.62 41.60 27.54
C LEU A 136 60.34 42.91 27.23
N VAL A 137 60.03 43.54 26.09
CA VAL A 137 60.67 44.78 25.61
C VAL A 137 59.65 45.91 25.45
N PHE A 138 58.42 45.60 25.01
CA PHE A 138 57.32 46.54 24.81
C PHE A 138 56.18 46.22 25.79
N ALA A 139 56.49 46.23 27.08
CA ALA A 139 55.62 45.68 28.12
C ALA A 139 54.26 46.40 28.19
N GLU A 140 54.28 47.73 28.21
CA GLU A 140 53.06 48.53 28.36
C GLU A 140 52.21 48.51 27.09
N GLU A 141 52.82 48.69 25.91
CA GLU A 141 52.11 48.74 24.63
C GLU A 141 51.48 47.38 24.29
N SER A 142 52.23 46.28 24.50
CA SER A 142 51.70 44.94 24.23
C SER A 142 50.61 44.53 25.21
N LYS A 143 50.69 45.00 26.47
CA LYS A 143 49.65 44.79 27.49
C LYS A 143 48.35 45.51 27.12
N LEU A 144 48.43 46.72 26.58
CA LEU A 144 47.25 47.45 26.10
C LEU A 144 46.53 46.70 24.97
N VAL A 145 47.29 46.23 23.96
CA VAL A 145 46.70 45.51 22.82
C VAL A 145 46.02 44.21 23.26
N ILE A 146 46.68 43.37 24.07
CA ILE A 146 46.06 42.11 24.51
C ILE A 146 44.85 42.36 25.43
N ALA A 147 44.88 43.43 26.25
CA ALA A 147 43.75 43.79 27.10
C ALA A 147 42.52 44.20 26.30
N ASP A 148 42.71 44.97 25.22
CA ASP A 148 41.60 45.38 24.34
C ASP A 148 41.06 44.22 23.50
N VAL A 149 41.93 43.34 22.99
CA VAL A 149 41.49 42.12 22.27
C VAL A 149 40.66 41.21 23.19
N ASN A 150 41.09 41.05 24.45
CA ASN A 150 40.31 40.33 25.45
C ASN A 150 39.00 41.05 25.82
N ALA A 151 38.96 42.39 25.74
CA ALA A 151 37.74 43.16 25.97
C ALA A 151 36.71 42.95 24.85
N LEU A 152 37.17 42.93 23.59
CA LEU A 152 36.33 42.59 22.44
C LEU A 152 35.68 41.21 22.63
N GLY A 153 36.45 40.21 23.09
CA GLY A 153 35.90 38.89 23.39
C GLY A 153 34.81 38.89 24.45
N ARG A 154 34.88 39.77 25.45
CA ARG A 154 33.79 39.91 26.44
C ARG A 154 32.53 40.47 25.80
N TYR A 155 32.64 41.55 25.04
CA TYR A 155 31.48 42.14 24.34
C TYR A 155 30.84 41.19 23.34
N LEU A 156 31.64 40.39 22.62
CA LEU A 156 31.09 39.37 21.73
C LEU A 156 30.34 38.28 22.50
N ASN A 157 30.85 37.81 23.64
CA ASN A 157 30.09 36.86 24.47
C ASN A 157 28.81 37.49 25.05
N GLU A 158 28.86 38.75 25.49
CA GLU A 158 27.67 39.46 25.98
C GLU A 158 26.61 39.64 24.87
N LEU A 159 27.04 39.77 23.61
CA LEU A 159 26.13 39.91 22.46
C LEU A 159 25.23 38.69 22.24
N ILE A 160 25.71 37.47 22.51
CA ILE A 160 24.93 36.24 22.29
C ILE A 160 24.03 35.86 23.48
N ASP A 161 24.23 36.51 24.64
CA ASP A 161 23.48 36.20 25.85
C ASP A 161 21.96 36.38 25.67
N PRO A 162 21.44 37.49 25.09
CA PRO A 162 20.01 37.66 24.85
C PRO A 162 19.40 36.52 24.02
N VAL A 163 20.12 36.05 23.00
CA VAL A 163 19.68 34.94 22.15
C VAL A 163 19.69 33.64 22.93
N THR A 164 20.75 33.38 23.69
CA THR A 164 20.92 32.15 24.47
C THR A 164 19.90 32.04 25.59
N GLN A 165 19.61 33.14 26.29
CA GLN A 165 18.62 33.22 27.35
C GLN A 165 17.20 32.96 26.83
N ASN A 166 16.90 33.37 25.59
CA ASN A 166 15.58 33.18 24.97
C ASN A 166 15.50 31.94 24.06
N LYS A 167 16.53 31.09 24.03
CA LYS A 167 16.61 29.93 23.11
C LYS A 167 15.39 29.01 23.19
N LYS A 168 14.94 28.66 24.39
CA LYS A 168 13.76 27.78 24.58
C LYS A 168 12.49 28.37 23.95
N ILE A 169 12.33 29.68 24.05
CA ILE A 169 11.16 30.41 23.51
C ILE A 169 11.25 30.46 21.99
N LEU A 170 12.43 30.78 21.44
CA LEU A 170 12.67 30.82 19.99
C LEU A 170 12.46 29.44 19.34
N ASP A 171 12.97 28.38 19.98
CA ASP A 171 12.78 26.99 19.53
C ASP A 171 11.29 26.60 19.57
N ALA A 172 10.58 26.96 20.66
CA ALA A 172 9.14 26.70 20.80
C ALA A 172 8.32 27.43 19.72
N LEU A 173 8.64 28.69 19.39
CA LEU A 173 7.99 29.44 18.31
C LEU A 173 8.17 28.76 16.94
N GLY A 174 9.40 28.34 16.62
CA GLY A 174 9.71 27.66 15.37
C GLY A 174 8.97 26.33 15.23
N ASN A 175 8.99 25.52 16.30
CA ASN A 175 8.32 24.22 16.34
C ASN A 175 6.79 24.37 16.30
N ALA A 176 6.22 25.33 17.03
CA ALA A 176 4.78 25.56 17.05
C ALA A 176 4.22 25.89 15.66
N ARG A 177 4.90 26.76 14.89
CA ARG A 177 4.53 27.09 13.50
C ARG A 177 4.51 25.85 12.60
N ASN A 178 5.49 24.96 12.74
CA ASN A 178 5.54 23.72 11.96
C ASN A 178 4.42 22.75 12.38
N THR A 179 4.17 22.61 13.68
CA THR A 179 3.09 21.75 14.20
C THR A 179 1.71 22.25 13.77
N ILE A 180 1.45 23.56 13.72
CA ILE A 180 0.20 24.13 13.17
C ILE A 180 -0.01 23.70 11.72
N LYS A 181 1.03 23.76 10.88
CA LYS A 181 0.94 23.30 9.48
C LYS A 181 0.62 21.81 9.39
N MET A 182 1.24 20.97 10.23
CA MET A 182 0.96 19.54 10.29
C MET A 182 -0.48 19.26 10.71
N ILE A 183 -0.99 19.94 11.75
CA ILE A 183 -2.38 19.82 12.20
C ILE A 183 -3.37 20.20 11.09
N ARG A 184 -3.14 21.31 10.39
CA ARG A 184 -3.99 21.73 9.25
C ARG A 184 -4.01 20.69 8.14
N LYS A 185 -2.86 20.09 7.84
CA LYS A 185 -2.78 19.00 6.85
C LYS A 185 -3.58 17.78 7.31
N LEU A 186 -3.43 17.36 8.57
CA LEU A 186 -4.19 16.25 9.16
C LEU A 186 -5.71 16.48 9.09
N TYR A 187 -6.20 17.68 9.41
CA TYR A 187 -7.62 18.00 9.23
C TYR A 187 -8.11 17.79 7.78
N SER A 188 -7.33 18.24 6.79
CA SER A 188 -7.64 18.02 5.37
C SER A 188 -7.63 16.53 5.00
N ASP A 189 -6.64 15.78 5.49
CA ASP A 189 -6.49 14.36 5.16
C ASP A 189 -7.58 13.50 5.82
N ILE A 190 -8.00 13.84 7.05
CA ILE A 190 -9.16 13.26 7.74
C ILE A 190 -10.44 13.50 6.94
N GLU A 191 -10.69 14.72 6.47
CA GLU A 191 -11.91 15.02 5.70
C GLU A 191 -11.97 14.25 4.38
N LYS A 192 -10.84 14.11 3.69
CA LYS A 192 -10.74 13.29 2.47
C LYS A 192 -11.01 11.82 2.77
N GLU A 193 -10.39 11.27 3.82
CA GLU A 193 -10.57 9.87 4.19
C GLU A 193 -12.02 9.58 4.62
N LYS A 194 -12.67 10.50 5.38
CA LYS A 194 -14.10 10.40 5.71
C LYS A 194 -14.97 10.30 4.46
N LYS A 195 -14.69 11.12 3.45
CA LYS A 195 -15.41 11.05 2.16
C LYS A 195 -15.21 9.69 1.49
N THR A 196 -13.97 9.19 1.44
CA THR A 196 -13.66 7.85 0.90
C THR A 196 -14.36 6.74 1.68
N VAL A 197 -14.43 6.81 3.00
CA VAL A 197 -15.19 5.87 3.83
C VAL A 197 -16.67 5.89 3.44
N ASN A 198 -17.29 7.06 3.36
CA ASN A 198 -18.71 7.18 2.99
C ASN A 198 -18.98 6.61 1.58
N GLU A 199 -18.14 6.94 0.59
CA GLU A 199 -18.27 6.43 -0.78
C GLU A 199 -18.20 4.88 -0.81
N LYS A 200 -17.28 4.28 -0.06
CA LYS A 200 -17.14 2.81 0.06
C LYS A 200 -18.29 2.17 0.84
N GLU A 201 -18.84 2.85 1.86
CA GLU A 201 -20.02 2.37 2.59
C GLU A 201 -21.25 2.32 1.69
N ASP A 202 -21.47 3.36 0.89
CA ASP A 202 -22.56 3.43 -0.09
C ASP A 202 -22.42 2.33 -1.16
N GLU A 203 -21.22 2.13 -1.70
CA GLU A 203 -20.96 1.07 -2.69
C GLU A 203 -21.15 -0.32 -2.09
N THR A 204 -20.66 -0.55 -0.87
CA THR A 204 -20.88 -1.80 -0.12
C THR A 204 -22.38 -2.05 0.10
N GLY A 205 -23.14 -1.01 0.47
CA GLY A 205 -24.58 -1.09 0.65
C GLY A 205 -25.32 -1.42 -0.66
N SER A 206 -24.89 -0.84 -1.78
CA SER A 206 -25.42 -1.13 -3.11
C SER A 206 -25.14 -2.58 -3.54
N LEU A 207 -23.89 -3.04 -3.38
CA LEU A 207 -23.50 -4.43 -3.68
C LEU A 207 -24.26 -5.44 -2.82
N LYS A 208 -24.49 -5.15 -1.54
CA LYS A 208 -25.32 -5.99 -0.65
C LYS A 208 -26.74 -6.13 -1.17
N LYS A 209 -27.37 -5.03 -1.58
CA LYS A 209 -28.74 -5.04 -2.14
C LYS A 209 -28.81 -5.83 -3.45
N GLU A 210 -27.85 -5.64 -4.35
CA GLU A 210 -27.79 -6.38 -5.63
C GLU A 210 -27.53 -7.88 -5.41
N LEU A 211 -26.68 -8.25 -4.46
CA LEU A 211 -26.44 -9.63 -4.08
C LEU A 211 -27.71 -10.28 -3.52
N GLU A 212 -28.42 -9.59 -2.62
CA GLU A 212 -29.65 -10.12 -2.03
C GLU A 212 -30.73 -10.33 -3.09
N LYS A 213 -30.96 -9.34 -3.95
CA LYS A 213 -31.88 -9.47 -5.09
C LYS A 213 -31.50 -10.62 -6.04
N THR A 214 -30.20 -10.85 -6.25
CA THR A 214 -29.72 -11.97 -7.08
C THR A 214 -30.00 -13.32 -6.42
N LYS A 215 -29.83 -13.42 -5.10
CA LYS A 215 -30.17 -14.63 -4.33
C LYS A 215 -31.67 -14.89 -4.31
N GLU A 216 -32.49 -13.87 -4.07
CA GLU A 216 -33.96 -13.98 -4.14
C GLU A 216 -34.42 -14.49 -5.52
N ASN A 217 -33.80 -14.01 -6.60
CA ASN A 217 -34.09 -14.50 -7.96
C ASN A 217 -33.64 -15.95 -8.17
N LEU A 218 -32.48 -16.36 -7.64
CA LEU A 218 -32.03 -17.75 -7.67
C LEU A 218 -33.01 -18.67 -6.94
N ASP A 219 -33.44 -18.27 -5.75
CA ASP A 219 -34.40 -19.03 -4.95
C ASP A 219 -35.75 -19.10 -5.66
N ARG A 220 -36.17 -18.02 -6.32
CA ARG A 220 -37.39 -18.02 -7.15
C ARG A 220 -37.28 -18.99 -8.32
N ILE A 221 -36.15 -19.04 -9.02
CA ILE A 221 -35.93 -20.01 -10.11
C ILE A 221 -35.95 -21.42 -9.56
N ARG A 222 -35.20 -21.72 -8.50
CA ARG A 222 -35.08 -23.06 -7.92
C ARG A 222 -36.39 -23.60 -7.34
N ASN A 223 -37.28 -22.71 -6.89
CA ASN A 223 -38.62 -23.05 -6.43
C ASN A 223 -39.69 -22.94 -7.53
N SER A 224 -39.32 -22.59 -8.76
CA SER A 224 -40.28 -22.44 -9.86
C SER A 224 -40.78 -23.80 -10.36
N PRO A 225 -42.03 -23.88 -10.85
CA PRO A 225 -42.53 -25.08 -11.52
C PRO A 225 -41.66 -25.51 -12.71
N ASP A 226 -41.07 -24.56 -13.43
CA ASP A 226 -40.25 -24.84 -14.61
C ASP A 226 -38.92 -25.49 -14.23
N TRP A 227 -38.33 -25.10 -13.10
CA TRP A 227 -37.14 -25.77 -12.56
C TRP A 227 -37.44 -27.19 -12.08
N ILE A 228 -38.56 -27.38 -11.37
CA ILE A 228 -39.00 -28.71 -10.93
C ILE A 228 -39.22 -29.61 -12.16
N LYS A 229 -39.93 -29.10 -13.18
CA LYS A 229 -40.09 -29.81 -14.47
C LYS A 229 -38.74 -30.13 -15.09
N PHE A 230 -37.82 -29.16 -15.19
CA PHE A 230 -36.49 -29.41 -15.74
C PHE A 230 -35.75 -30.53 -14.99
N GLN A 231 -35.82 -30.57 -13.67
CA GLN A 231 -35.24 -31.65 -12.87
C GLN A 231 -35.92 -33.00 -13.15
N ASP A 232 -37.24 -33.03 -13.29
CA ASP A 232 -37.98 -34.25 -13.57
C ASP A 232 -37.73 -34.76 -15.00
N HIS A 233 -37.65 -33.87 -15.99
CA HIS A 233 -37.24 -34.22 -17.35
C HIS A 233 -35.83 -34.83 -17.37
N ASN A 234 -34.88 -34.29 -16.60
CA ASN A 234 -33.53 -34.86 -16.47
C ASN A 234 -33.53 -36.23 -15.78
N LYS A 235 -34.34 -36.44 -14.74
CA LYS A 235 -34.49 -37.76 -14.10
C LYS A 235 -35.07 -38.78 -15.08
N GLU A 236 -36.11 -38.40 -15.82
CA GLU A 236 -36.73 -39.25 -16.84
C GLU A 236 -35.75 -39.60 -17.96
N LEU A 237 -34.96 -38.63 -18.43
CA LEU A 237 -33.89 -38.87 -19.40
C LEU A 237 -32.90 -39.92 -18.88
N SER A 238 -32.45 -39.80 -17.63
CA SER A 238 -31.54 -40.78 -17.02
C SER A 238 -32.16 -42.19 -16.93
N VAL A 239 -33.46 -42.29 -16.62
CA VAL A 239 -34.19 -43.57 -16.63
C VAL A 239 -34.24 -44.17 -18.03
N LEU A 240 -34.50 -43.36 -19.06
CA LEU A 240 -34.51 -43.83 -20.45
C LEU A 240 -33.12 -44.29 -20.92
N GLU A 241 -32.06 -43.55 -20.58
CA GLU A 241 -30.67 -43.92 -20.89
C GLU A 241 -30.27 -45.25 -20.21
N ASN A 242 -30.71 -45.48 -18.97
CA ASN A 242 -30.50 -46.77 -18.30
C ASN A 242 -31.28 -47.91 -19.00
N LYS A 243 -32.54 -47.69 -19.36
CA LYS A 243 -33.34 -48.69 -20.10
C LYS A 243 -32.75 -49.01 -21.47
N LEU A 244 -32.21 -48.00 -22.17
CA LEU A 244 -31.54 -48.19 -23.45
C LEU A 244 -30.34 -49.12 -23.27
N LYS A 245 -29.53 -48.90 -22.24
CA LYS A 245 -28.38 -49.74 -21.91
C LYS A 245 -28.79 -51.17 -21.55
N GLU A 246 -29.82 -51.35 -20.71
CA GLU A 246 -30.37 -52.67 -20.41
C GLU A 246 -30.84 -53.39 -21.68
N GLN A 247 -31.48 -52.66 -22.61
CA GLN A 247 -31.91 -53.19 -23.89
C GLN A 247 -30.74 -53.57 -24.81
N GLU A 248 -29.63 -52.83 -24.78
CA GLU A 248 -28.39 -53.21 -25.48
C GLU A 248 -27.79 -54.50 -24.91
N ASP A 249 -27.73 -54.61 -23.58
CA ASP A 249 -27.24 -55.79 -22.89
C ASP A 249 -28.11 -57.02 -23.20
N ASP A 250 -29.43 -56.85 -23.25
CA ASP A 250 -30.38 -57.88 -23.64
C ASP A 250 -30.19 -58.35 -25.10
N ILE A 251 -30.02 -57.42 -26.05
CA ILE A 251 -29.73 -57.74 -27.46
C ILE A 251 -28.42 -58.53 -27.56
N CYS A 252 -27.38 -58.12 -26.82
CA CYS A 252 -26.13 -58.88 -26.73
C CYS A 252 -26.37 -60.28 -26.15
N GLY A 253 -27.18 -60.37 -25.09
CA GLY A 253 -27.63 -61.60 -24.44
C GLY A 253 -28.29 -62.59 -25.39
N LEU A 254 -29.07 -62.11 -26.37
CA LEU A 254 -29.66 -62.96 -27.41
C LEU A 254 -28.61 -63.60 -28.33
N ILE A 255 -27.54 -62.88 -28.67
CA ILE A 255 -26.51 -63.35 -29.61
C ILE A 255 -25.45 -64.20 -28.91
N LEU A 256 -25.14 -63.94 -27.64
CA LEU A 256 -24.09 -64.62 -26.87
C LEU A 256 -24.12 -66.16 -26.98
N PRO A 257 -25.28 -66.86 -26.85
CA PRO A 257 -25.37 -68.31 -27.02
C PRO A 257 -24.95 -68.81 -28.42
N LEU A 258 -25.13 -67.97 -29.45
CA LEU A 258 -24.83 -68.29 -30.85
C LEU A 258 -23.36 -68.10 -31.21
N ASN A 259 -22.54 -67.48 -30.34
CA ASN A 259 -21.15 -67.11 -30.63
C ASN A 259 -20.29 -68.23 -31.20
N LYS A 260 -20.47 -69.48 -30.74
CA LYS A 260 -19.69 -70.63 -31.26
C LYS A 260 -20.07 -70.95 -32.71
N ALA A 261 -21.37 -70.91 -33.04
CA ALA A 261 -21.87 -71.12 -34.39
C ALA A 261 -21.43 -69.98 -35.32
N LEU A 262 -21.57 -68.72 -34.85
CA LEU A 262 -21.12 -67.53 -35.57
C LEU A 262 -19.62 -67.54 -35.83
N THR A 263 -18.80 -67.91 -34.83
CA THR A 263 -17.34 -67.98 -34.98
C THR A 263 -16.94 -69.04 -35.99
N ARG A 264 -17.62 -70.20 -35.96
CA ARG A 264 -17.40 -71.26 -36.94
C ARG A 264 -17.79 -70.82 -38.35
N LEU A 265 -18.90 -70.13 -38.50
CA LEU A 265 -19.35 -69.57 -39.77
C LEU A 265 -18.35 -68.53 -40.31
N LYS A 266 -17.84 -67.65 -39.45
CA LYS A 266 -16.80 -66.68 -39.78
C LYS A 266 -15.53 -67.36 -40.32
N GLN A 267 -15.03 -68.38 -39.61
CA GLN A 267 -13.86 -69.15 -40.05
C GLN A 267 -14.06 -69.86 -41.40
N LEU A 268 -15.25 -70.42 -41.64
CA LEU A 268 -15.57 -71.10 -42.91
C LEU A 268 -15.68 -70.10 -44.07
N SER A 269 -16.20 -68.91 -43.81
CA SER A 269 -16.25 -67.80 -44.77
C SER A 269 -14.87 -67.24 -45.10
N GLU A 270 -14.02 -66.99 -44.09
CA GLU A 270 -12.66 -66.47 -44.26
C GLU A 270 -11.72 -67.49 -44.94
N SER A 271 -11.92 -68.79 -44.68
CA SER A 271 -11.15 -69.87 -45.33
C SER A 271 -11.63 -70.25 -46.73
N GLY A 272 -12.68 -69.61 -47.25
CA GLY A 272 -13.25 -69.89 -48.57
C GLY A 272 -14.00 -71.23 -48.67
N ARG A 273 -14.22 -71.92 -47.55
CA ARG A 273 -14.93 -73.20 -47.48
C ARG A 273 -16.45 -73.06 -47.52
N HIS A 274 -16.95 -71.85 -47.26
CA HIS A 274 -18.36 -71.50 -47.39
C HIS A 274 -18.50 -70.06 -47.89
N THR A 275 -19.12 -69.86 -49.05
CA THR A 275 -19.25 -68.53 -49.65
C THR A 275 -20.50 -67.82 -49.14
N LEU A 276 -20.30 -66.84 -48.25
CA LEU A 276 -21.36 -65.93 -47.81
C LEU A 276 -21.48 -64.72 -48.75
N SER A 277 -22.69 -64.19 -48.90
CA SER A 277 -22.90 -62.91 -49.59
C SER A 277 -22.30 -61.75 -48.78
N PRO A 278 -21.98 -60.61 -49.42
CA PRO A 278 -21.45 -59.44 -48.71
C PRO A 278 -22.34 -58.97 -47.55
N GLU A 279 -23.66 -58.98 -47.74
CA GLU A 279 -24.66 -58.52 -46.75
C GLU A 279 -24.67 -59.44 -45.51
N ILE A 280 -24.58 -60.75 -45.72
CA ILE A 280 -24.52 -61.74 -44.63
C ILE A 280 -23.18 -61.69 -43.90
N LYS A 281 -22.07 -61.41 -44.60
CA LYS A 281 -20.76 -61.18 -43.97
C LYS A 281 -20.77 -59.95 -43.08
N GLU A 282 -21.44 -58.88 -43.51
CA GLU A 282 -21.58 -57.65 -42.74
C GLU A 282 -22.43 -57.88 -41.48
N CYS A 283 -23.58 -58.53 -41.59
CA CYS A 283 -24.41 -58.91 -40.44
C CYS A 283 -23.67 -59.84 -39.47
N LEU A 284 -22.89 -60.79 -39.99
CA LEU A 284 -22.02 -61.65 -39.18
C LEU A 284 -20.96 -60.84 -38.42
N SER A 285 -20.41 -59.79 -39.03
CA SER A 285 -19.48 -58.88 -38.36
C SER A 285 -20.19 -58.12 -37.23
N PHE A 286 -21.37 -57.55 -37.50
CA PHE A 286 -22.16 -56.83 -36.49
C PHE A 286 -22.53 -57.70 -35.29
N CYS A 287 -22.79 -59.00 -35.48
CA CYS A 287 -23.03 -59.91 -34.35
C CYS A 287 -21.90 -59.92 -33.30
N PHE A 288 -20.66 -59.60 -33.71
CA PHE A 288 -19.51 -59.55 -32.79
C PHE A 288 -19.17 -58.14 -32.31
N THR A 289 -19.44 -57.11 -33.11
CA THR A 289 -19.01 -55.74 -32.81
C THR A 289 -20.15 -54.86 -32.31
N ASP A 290 -21.32 -54.94 -32.93
CA ASP A 290 -22.49 -54.15 -32.55
C ASP A 290 -23.80 -54.89 -32.86
N PRO A 291 -24.20 -55.82 -31.98
CA PRO A 291 -25.39 -56.67 -32.14
C PRO A 291 -26.65 -55.94 -32.57
N LYS A 292 -26.90 -54.71 -32.10
CA LYS A 292 -28.12 -53.95 -32.42
C LYS A 292 -28.21 -53.52 -33.90
N CYS A 293 -27.09 -53.54 -34.62
CA CYS A 293 -27.01 -53.21 -36.05
C CYS A 293 -27.30 -54.40 -36.97
N VAL A 294 -27.38 -55.62 -36.43
CA VAL A 294 -27.65 -56.84 -37.22
C VAL A 294 -29.04 -56.78 -37.85
N ASP A 295 -29.16 -57.18 -39.12
CA ASP A 295 -30.45 -57.35 -39.78
C ASP A 295 -31.15 -58.62 -39.28
N SER A 296 -32.46 -58.56 -38.97
CA SER A 296 -33.18 -59.72 -38.42
C SER A 296 -33.27 -60.88 -39.42
N GLY A 297 -33.24 -60.60 -40.72
CA GLY A 297 -33.16 -61.60 -41.78
C GLY A 297 -31.89 -62.46 -41.73
N PHE A 298 -30.82 -61.99 -41.08
CA PHE A 298 -29.60 -62.76 -40.88
C PHE A 298 -29.84 -64.08 -40.12
N PHE A 299 -30.71 -64.08 -39.11
CA PHE A 299 -30.96 -65.28 -38.30
C PHE A 299 -31.74 -66.36 -39.07
N VAL A 300 -32.58 -65.96 -40.03
CA VAL A 300 -33.25 -66.87 -40.97
C VAL A 300 -32.20 -67.57 -41.86
N GLU A 301 -31.24 -66.82 -42.37
CA GLU A 301 -30.15 -67.38 -43.18
C GLU A 301 -29.19 -68.23 -42.35
N LEU A 302 -28.88 -67.82 -41.11
CA LEU A 302 -28.09 -68.60 -40.17
C LEU A 302 -28.74 -69.96 -39.88
N ARG A 303 -30.06 -70.00 -39.72
CA ARG A 303 -30.81 -71.26 -39.56
C ARG A 303 -30.61 -72.18 -40.77
N LYS A 304 -30.83 -71.68 -41.99
CA LYS A 304 -30.66 -72.46 -43.23
C LYS A 304 -29.24 -73.04 -43.36
N ILE A 305 -28.23 -72.25 -42.99
CA ILE A 305 -26.82 -72.68 -43.01
C ILE A 305 -26.59 -73.81 -42.00
N VAL A 306 -27.16 -73.73 -40.80
CA VAL A 306 -27.06 -74.80 -39.79
C VAL A 306 -27.81 -76.05 -40.24
N GLU A 307 -29.02 -75.91 -40.79
CA GLU A 307 -29.86 -77.00 -41.29
C GLU A 307 -29.18 -77.79 -42.43
N SER A 308 -28.56 -77.07 -43.37
CA SER A 308 -27.81 -77.65 -44.51
C SER A 308 -26.58 -78.48 -44.10
N GLY A 309 -26.17 -78.40 -42.83
CA GLY A 309 -25.00 -79.12 -42.31
C GLY A 309 -23.66 -78.48 -42.66
N ALA A 310 -23.66 -77.27 -43.25
CA ALA A 310 -22.46 -76.55 -43.67
C ALA A 310 -21.46 -76.30 -42.51
N LEU A 311 -21.94 -76.23 -41.26
CA LEU A 311 -21.09 -76.03 -40.09
C LEU A 311 -20.47 -77.32 -39.51
N SER A 312 -20.87 -78.51 -40.00
CA SER A 312 -20.43 -79.83 -39.51
C SER A 312 -20.58 -80.01 -37.98
N LEU A 313 -21.74 -79.60 -37.44
CA LEU A 313 -22.05 -79.72 -36.01
C LEU A 313 -22.56 -81.13 -35.68
N PRO A 314 -22.16 -81.73 -34.54
CA PRO A 314 -22.77 -82.96 -34.00
C PRO A 314 -24.29 -82.81 -33.81
N SER A 315 -25.06 -83.88 -33.99
CA SER A 315 -26.55 -83.82 -33.99
C SER A 315 -27.12 -83.22 -32.70
N ASP A 316 -26.61 -83.61 -31.55
CA ASP A 316 -27.00 -83.10 -30.22
C ASP A 316 -26.74 -81.59 -30.03
N ARG A 317 -25.74 -81.04 -30.72
CA ARG A 317 -25.41 -79.61 -30.70
C ARG A 317 -26.13 -78.83 -31.79
N LYS A 318 -26.39 -79.46 -32.93
CA LYS A 318 -27.13 -78.88 -34.04
C LYS A 318 -28.54 -78.51 -33.59
N ASP A 319 -29.24 -79.43 -32.94
CA ASP A 319 -30.62 -79.19 -32.47
C ASP A 319 -30.69 -78.04 -31.44
N LYS A 320 -29.78 -78.04 -30.46
CA LYS A 320 -29.68 -76.94 -29.47
C LYS A 320 -29.40 -75.57 -30.09
N ILE A 321 -28.56 -75.52 -31.12
CA ILE A 321 -28.25 -74.26 -31.83
C ILE A 321 -29.44 -73.83 -32.68
N LEU A 322 -30.16 -74.76 -33.32
CA LEU A 322 -31.37 -74.46 -34.07
C LEU A 322 -32.49 -73.92 -33.17
N ASP A 323 -32.63 -74.45 -31.95
CA ASP A 323 -33.58 -73.92 -30.95
C ASP A 323 -33.21 -72.48 -30.54
N GLN A 324 -31.93 -72.21 -30.29
CA GLN A 324 -31.43 -70.88 -29.95
C GLN A 324 -31.59 -69.89 -31.11
N ILE A 325 -31.29 -70.31 -32.35
CA ILE A 325 -31.52 -69.47 -33.54
C ILE A 325 -33.00 -69.19 -33.68
N GLY A 326 -33.88 -70.16 -33.41
CA GLY A 326 -35.32 -69.92 -33.48
C GLY A 326 -35.87 -68.99 -32.42
N PHE A 327 -35.30 -69.02 -31.22
CA PHE A 327 -35.60 -68.02 -30.21
C PHE A 327 -35.13 -66.62 -30.65
N VAL A 328 -33.92 -66.49 -31.18
CA VAL A 328 -33.40 -65.19 -31.65
C VAL A 328 -34.18 -64.70 -32.87
N GLU A 329 -34.41 -65.52 -33.88
CA GLU A 329 -35.19 -65.18 -35.07
C GLU A 329 -36.59 -64.67 -34.73
N SER A 330 -37.26 -65.26 -33.73
CA SER A 330 -38.62 -64.87 -33.33
C SER A 330 -38.69 -63.64 -32.41
N SER A 331 -37.60 -63.29 -31.72
CA SER A 331 -37.61 -62.22 -30.71
C SER A 331 -36.74 -61.00 -31.06
N PHE A 332 -35.69 -61.17 -31.86
CA PHE A 332 -34.66 -60.15 -32.09
C PHE A 332 -35.21 -58.84 -32.68
N GLU A 333 -36.14 -58.94 -33.62
CA GLU A 333 -36.78 -57.76 -34.24
C GLU A 333 -37.54 -56.92 -33.19
N ASP A 334 -38.20 -57.56 -32.22
CA ASP A 334 -38.89 -56.85 -31.15
C ASP A 334 -37.91 -56.16 -30.21
N TYR A 335 -36.79 -56.81 -29.88
CA TYR A 335 -35.74 -56.20 -29.07
C TYR A 335 -35.10 -55.00 -29.79
N LYS A 336 -34.88 -55.11 -31.10
CA LYS A 336 -34.33 -54.03 -31.94
C LYS A 336 -35.30 -52.85 -32.05
N LYS A 337 -36.60 -53.12 -32.24
CA LYS A 337 -37.64 -52.08 -32.24
C LYS A 337 -37.69 -51.32 -30.91
N ARG A 338 -37.65 -52.02 -29.78
CA ARG A 338 -37.60 -51.39 -28.44
C ARG A 338 -36.37 -50.48 -28.29
N TYR A 339 -35.20 -50.93 -28.73
CA TYR A 339 -33.99 -50.12 -28.73
C TYR A 339 -34.15 -48.83 -29.56
N GLN A 340 -34.71 -48.93 -30.77
CA GLN A 340 -34.97 -47.77 -31.63
C GLN A 340 -35.98 -46.80 -31.02
N THR A 341 -37.06 -47.30 -30.40
CA THR A 341 -38.03 -46.46 -29.68
C THR A 341 -37.38 -45.72 -28.51
N LEU A 342 -36.58 -46.40 -27.70
CA LEU A 342 -35.85 -45.77 -26.58
C LEU A 342 -34.89 -44.68 -27.07
N MET A 343 -34.17 -44.90 -28.18
CA MET A 343 -33.33 -43.88 -28.81
C MET A 343 -34.12 -42.64 -29.23
N GLN A 344 -35.28 -42.83 -29.87
CA GLN A 344 -36.14 -41.72 -30.28
C GLN A 344 -36.70 -40.95 -29.08
N ASP A 345 -37.11 -41.66 -28.03
CA ASP A 345 -37.62 -41.06 -26.79
C ASP A 345 -36.53 -40.26 -26.07
N ILE A 346 -35.30 -40.78 -25.99
CA ILE A 346 -34.13 -40.07 -25.45
C ILE A 346 -33.86 -38.78 -26.23
N GLU A 347 -33.82 -38.86 -27.56
CA GLU A 347 -33.53 -37.69 -28.39
C GLU A 347 -34.61 -36.62 -28.25
N LYS A 348 -35.88 -37.03 -28.28
CA LYS A 348 -37.00 -36.13 -28.01
C LYS A 348 -36.87 -35.47 -26.64
N LYS A 349 -36.51 -36.24 -25.61
CA LYS A 349 -36.34 -35.72 -24.25
C LYS A 349 -35.17 -34.73 -24.15
N LYS A 350 -34.07 -34.98 -24.84
CA LYS A 350 -32.92 -34.05 -24.94
C LYS A 350 -33.32 -32.73 -25.60
N ILE A 351 -34.14 -32.77 -26.66
CA ILE A 351 -34.69 -31.57 -27.29
C ILE A 351 -35.60 -30.80 -26.33
N GLU A 352 -36.48 -31.49 -25.60
CA GLU A 352 -37.34 -30.85 -24.58
C GLU A 352 -36.52 -30.16 -23.49
N ILE A 353 -35.47 -30.82 -22.99
CA ILE A 353 -34.58 -30.28 -21.95
C ILE A 353 -33.80 -29.07 -22.46
N SER A 354 -33.22 -29.17 -23.67
CA SER A 354 -32.44 -28.06 -24.26
C SER A 354 -33.32 -26.84 -24.62
N GLY A 355 -34.61 -27.05 -24.86
CA GLY A 355 -35.57 -25.95 -25.03
C GLY A 355 -35.92 -25.21 -23.74
N MET A 356 -35.56 -25.73 -22.56
CA MET A 356 -35.78 -25.08 -21.28
C MET A 356 -34.59 -24.15 -20.94
N ASN A 357 -34.76 -22.84 -21.13
CA ASN A 357 -33.72 -21.84 -20.79
C ASN A 357 -33.43 -21.70 -19.29
N ILE A 358 -34.19 -22.37 -18.42
CA ILE A 358 -34.13 -22.21 -16.96
C ILE A 358 -32.75 -22.59 -16.36
N ALA A 359 -32.04 -23.53 -16.99
CA ALA A 359 -30.69 -23.92 -16.58
C ALA A 359 -29.65 -22.83 -16.86
N ALA A 360 -29.76 -22.17 -18.01
CA ALA A 360 -28.88 -21.06 -18.36
C ALA A 360 -29.13 -19.84 -17.46
N ASP A 361 -30.39 -19.56 -17.13
CA ASP A 361 -30.77 -18.49 -16.21
C ASP A 361 -30.24 -18.73 -14.79
N GLU A 362 -30.37 -19.97 -14.27
CA GLU A 362 -29.82 -20.35 -12.97
C GLU A 362 -28.29 -20.19 -12.94
N GLU A 363 -27.59 -20.70 -13.96
CA GLU A 363 -26.13 -20.62 -14.04
C GLU A 363 -25.66 -19.16 -14.13
N TYR A 364 -26.34 -18.33 -14.92
CA TYR A 364 -26.06 -16.91 -15.04
C TYR A 364 -26.20 -16.18 -13.70
N LEU A 365 -27.32 -16.37 -12.99
CA LEU A 365 -27.55 -15.74 -11.69
C LEU A 365 -26.57 -16.26 -10.64
N ASN A 366 -26.21 -17.54 -10.67
CA ASN A 366 -25.24 -18.13 -9.75
C ASN A 366 -23.84 -17.52 -9.95
N LYS A 367 -23.37 -17.40 -11.20
CA LYS A 367 -22.12 -16.71 -11.54
C LYS A 367 -22.14 -15.24 -11.10
N ARG A 368 -23.27 -14.56 -11.30
CA ARG A 368 -23.46 -13.16 -10.88
C ARG A 368 -23.43 -13.02 -9.35
N SER A 369 -24.06 -13.94 -8.61
CA SER A 369 -24.03 -14.00 -7.15
C SER A 369 -22.60 -14.14 -6.61
N VAL A 370 -21.83 -15.10 -7.15
CA VAL A 370 -20.41 -15.30 -6.77
C VAL A 370 -19.57 -14.06 -7.10
N SER A 371 -19.80 -13.43 -8.25
CA SER A 371 -19.11 -12.19 -8.63
C SER A 371 -19.39 -11.06 -7.65
N PHE A 372 -20.65 -10.86 -7.24
CA PHE A 372 -21.00 -9.85 -6.22
C PHE A 372 -20.41 -10.17 -4.85
N GLN A 373 -20.42 -11.44 -4.42
CA GLN A 373 -19.78 -11.85 -3.17
C GLN A 373 -18.29 -11.53 -3.15
N ASN A 374 -17.57 -11.83 -4.24
CA ASN A 374 -16.15 -11.54 -4.34
C ASN A 374 -15.87 -10.02 -4.31
N LYS A 375 -16.64 -9.22 -5.06
CA LYS A 375 -16.51 -7.76 -5.05
C LYS A 375 -16.78 -7.17 -3.67
N LEU A 376 -17.83 -7.66 -3.00
CA LEU A 376 -18.21 -7.23 -1.66
C LEU A 376 -17.10 -7.55 -0.64
N ALA A 377 -16.49 -8.74 -0.70
CA ALA A 377 -15.38 -9.09 0.19
C ALA A 377 -14.16 -8.18 0.02
N VAL A 378 -13.82 -7.81 -1.22
CA VAL A 378 -12.75 -6.84 -1.51
C VAL A 378 -13.10 -5.46 -0.96
N MET A 379 -14.31 -4.97 -1.24
CA MET A 379 -14.75 -3.64 -0.82
C MET A 379 -14.84 -3.52 0.71
N GLU A 380 -15.34 -4.55 1.40
CA GLU A 380 -15.39 -4.57 2.87
C GLU A 380 -13.99 -4.50 3.50
N LYS A 381 -13.01 -5.18 2.90
CA LYS A 381 -11.60 -5.10 3.34
C LYS A 381 -11.02 -3.71 3.12
N GLU A 382 -11.27 -3.10 1.96
CA GLU A 382 -10.81 -1.73 1.67
C GLU A 382 -11.48 -0.68 2.55
N LEU A 383 -12.74 -0.89 2.93
CA LEU A 383 -13.48 -0.08 3.88
C LEU A 383 -12.89 -0.19 5.30
N ASP A 384 -12.59 -1.40 5.77
CA ASP A 384 -11.94 -1.63 7.07
C ASP A 384 -10.57 -0.95 7.13
N LEU A 385 -9.77 -1.05 6.06
CA LEU A 385 -8.48 -0.36 5.97
C LEU A 385 -8.64 1.16 6.04
N SER A 386 -9.58 1.73 5.31
CA SER A 386 -9.88 3.17 5.35
C SER A 386 -10.33 3.63 6.74
N LYS A 387 -11.18 2.86 7.43
CA LYS A 387 -11.60 3.16 8.81
C LYS A 387 -10.42 3.12 9.80
N LYS A 388 -9.51 2.16 9.65
CA LYS A 388 -8.28 2.09 10.46
C LYS A 388 -7.36 3.26 10.19
N HIS A 389 -7.24 3.67 8.93
CA HIS A 389 -6.44 4.84 8.54
C HIS A 389 -7.00 6.12 9.16
N LEU A 390 -8.32 6.30 9.13
CA LEU A 390 -9.00 7.42 9.77
C LEU A 390 -8.73 7.46 11.29
N ALA A 391 -8.85 6.32 11.97
CA ALA A 391 -8.54 6.23 13.40
C ALA A 391 -7.07 6.55 13.71
N ALA A 392 -6.13 6.16 12.83
CA ALA A 392 -4.73 6.52 12.97
C ALA A 392 -4.50 8.03 12.82
N PHE A 393 -5.17 8.67 11.86
CA PHE A 393 -5.11 10.13 11.72
C PHE A 393 -5.69 10.87 12.91
N ASP A 394 -6.80 10.40 13.50
CA ASP A 394 -7.38 11.02 14.70
C ASP A 394 -6.40 10.94 15.89
N LEU A 395 -5.72 9.80 16.07
CA LEU A 395 -4.69 9.64 17.10
C LEU A 395 -3.48 10.56 16.86
N GLU A 396 -2.99 10.63 15.62
CA GLU A 396 -1.88 11.51 15.26
C GLU A 396 -2.26 12.98 15.46
N LEU A 397 -3.48 13.37 15.09
CA LEU A 397 -4.02 14.70 15.29
C LEU A 397 -4.02 15.06 16.78
N ASP A 398 -4.54 14.19 17.65
CA ASP A 398 -4.56 14.41 19.09
C ASP A 398 -3.16 14.50 19.70
N GLN A 399 -2.21 13.71 19.21
CA GLN A 399 -0.81 13.83 19.60
C GLN A 399 -0.24 15.21 19.20
N LYS A 400 -0.45 15.64 17.95
CA LYS A 400 0.04 16.94 17.47
C LYS A 400 -0.60 18.11 18.20
N LYS A 401 -1.89 18.01 18.56
CA LYS A 401 -2.58 19.00 19.41
C LYS A 401 -1.91 19.13 20.77
N LYS A 402 -1.56 18.01 21.42
CA LYS A 402 -0.83 18.00 22.70
C LYS A 402 0.56 18.59 22.58
N GLU A 403 1.31 18.22 21.54
CA GLU A 403 2.63 18.77 21.25
C GLU A 403 2.57 20.30 21.07
N LEU A 404 1.58 20.78 20.31
CA LEU A 404 1.38 22.22 20.13
C LEU A 404 1.04 22.91 21.46
N GLN A 405 0.16 22.32 22.28
CA GLN A 405 -0.19 22.87 23.59
C GLN A 405 1.03 22.95 24.53
N GLN A 406 1.91 21.95 24.50
CA GLN A 406 3.16 21.98 25.27
C GLN A 406 4.07 23.13 24.82
N MET A 407 4.20 23.35 23.51
CA MET A 407 4.97 24.46 22.97
C MET A 407 4.36 25.82 23.36
N VAL A 408 3.04 25.95 23.29
CA VAL A 408 2.34 27.16 23.75
C VAL A 408 2.55 27.41 25.24
N SER A 409 2.56 26.36 26.06
CA SER A 409 2.79 26.49 27.51
C SER A 409 4.21 26.96 27.86
N ILE A 410 5.20 26.73 26.98
CA ILE A 410 6.55 27.30 27.12
C ILE A 410 6.53 28.82 26.89
N LEU A 411 5.64 29.30 26.01
CA LEU A 411 5.52 30.72 25.67
C LEU A 411 4.66 31.49 26.68
N ASP A 412 3.54 30.89 27.10
CA ASP A 412 2.66 31.38 28.14
C ASP A 412 1.96 30.19 28.82
N GLU A 413 2.34 29.90 30.07
CA GLU A 413 1.80 28.78 30.85
C GLU A 413 0.28 28.83 31.05
N LYS A 414 -0.33 30.01 30.91
CA LYS A 414 -1.77 30.21 31.10
C LYS A 414 -2.55 30.15 29.80
N MET A 415 -1.88 30.04 28.66
CA MET A 415 -2.50 30.04 27.35
C MET A 415 -2.98 28.64 26.96
N THR A 416 -4.25 28.50 26.63
CA THR A 416 -4.83 27.23 26.15
C THR A 416 -5.36 27.37 24.73
N ILE A 417 -5.05 26.38 23.88
CA ILE A 417 -5.56 26.33 22.51
C ILE A 417 -6.90 25.60 22.48
N ARG A 418 -7.91 26.27 21.92
CA ARG A 418 -9.18 25.66 21.57
C ARG A 418 -9.12 25.17 20.13
N PHE A 419 -9.05 23.85 19.99
CA PHE A 419 -9.22 23.21 18.70
C PHE A 419 -10.73 23.15 18.43
N ASN A 420 -11.17 23.82 17.35
CA ASN A 420 -12.55 23.70 16.93
C ASN A 420 -12.81 22.24 16.52
N SER A 421 -13.92 21.70 17.03
CA SER A 421 -14.44 20.36 16.74
C SER A 421 -14.84 20.23 15.28
#